data_AF-A0A2M8Y904-F1
#
_entry.id   AF-A0A2M8Y904-F1
#
_cell.length_a   1.000
_cell.length_b   1.000
_cell.length_c   1.000
_cell.angle_alpha   90.00
_cell.angle_beta   90.00
_cell.angle_gamma   90.00
#
_symmetry.space_group_name_H-M   'P 1'
#
loop_
_entity.id
_entity.type
_entity.pdbx_description
1 polymer ?
#
loop_
_entity_poly.entity_id
_entity_poly.type
_entity_poly.pdbx_seq_one_letter_code
_entity_poly.pdbx_strand_id
1 'polypeptide(L)'
;MQQAACRILHSAWVAAMSRHYSVQQQNTLTQAAIRQKAAWWRARPLPEALRQYAASHGVALGTSIMLDLRLAYPGMPAVYGKLLSADGHFIHFEMDLDDALRPLPGSVAWDDISARYEPAARKRGTGVDYGLLCKKVLQEMNHGAR
;
A
#
# COMPACT_ATOMS: atom_id res chain seq x y z
N MET A 1 31.36 11.53 6.35
CA MET A 1 30.20 11.71 7.27
C MET A 1 29.12 10.64 7.03
N GLN A 2 29.46 9.34 7.04
CA GLN A 2 28.51 8.24 6.75
C GLN A 2 28.34 7.23 7.91
N GLN A 3 29.03 7.39 9.04
CA GLN A 3 29.01 6.39 10.11
C GLN A 3 27.99 6.66 11.24
N ALA A 4 27.38 7.84 11.30
CA ALA A 4 26.46 8.19 12.40
C ALA A 4 25.04 7.63 12.23
N ALA A 5 24.58 7.38 11.00
CA ALA A 5 23.20 6.92 10.74
C ALA A 5 22.97 5.43 11.05
N CYS A 6 24.04 4.62 11.15
CA CYS A 6 23.91 3.17 11.31
C CYS A 6 23.71 2.72 12.78
N ARG A 7 24.04 3.57 13.77
CA ARG A 7 23.88 3.21 15.20
C ARG A 7 22.46 3.41 15.74
N ILE A 8 21.66 4.31 15.16
CA ILE A 8 20.30 4.60 15.66
C ILE A 8 19.34 3.43 15.41
N LEU A 9 19.54 2.67 14.33
CA LEU A 9 18.69 1.51 13.99
C LEU A 9 18.98 0.27 14.85
N HIS A 10 20.18 0.15 15.44
CA HIS A 10 20.54 -1.01 16.24
C HIS A 10 20.02 -0.93 17.69
N SER A 11 19.97 0.27 18.27
CA SER A 11 19.48 0.48 19.64
C SER A 11 17.96 0.32 19.77
N ALA A 12 17.21 0.61 18.71
CA ALA A 12 15.75 0.42 18.66
C ALA A 12 15.36 -1.07 18.55
N TRP A 13 16.25 -1.90 17.98
CA TRP A 13 15.97 -3.32 17.76
C TRP A 13 16.19 -4.16 19.03
N VAL A 14 17.17 -3.82 19.86
CA VAL A 14 17.46 -4.55 21.12
C VAL A 14 16.47 -4.22 22.25
N ALA A 15 15.85 -3.03 22.25
CA ALA A 15 14.84 -2.65 23.24
C ALA A 15 13.41 -3.17 22.95
N ALA A 16 13.24 -3.94 21.87
CA ALA A 16 11.98 -4.52 21.41
C ALA A 16 11.78 -5.98 21.84
N MET A 17 12.71 -6.57 22.59
CA MET A 17 12.70 -8.01 22.90
C MET A 17 11.74 -8.45 24.02
N SER A 18 10.95 -7.56 24.63
CA SER A 18 9.88 -7.96 25.57
C SER A 18 8.77 -6.91 25.72
N ARG A 19 8.29 -6.32 24.62
CA ARG A 19 7.08 -5.48 24.67
C ARG A 19 5.92 -6.22 24.01
N HIS A 20 5.12 -6.91 24.81
CA HIS A 20 3.78 -7.34 24.40
C HIS A 20 2.92 -6.09 24.23
N TYR A 21 2.92 -5.52 23.02
CA TYR A 21 2.02 -4.42 22.69
C TYR A 21 0.58 -4.90 22.80
N SER A 22 -0.28 -4.10 23.44
CA SER A 22 -1.71 -4.36 23.41
C SER A 22 -2.21 -4.33 21.96
N VAL A 23 -3.29 -5.05 21.66
CA VAL A 23 -3.91 -5.05 20.32
C VAL A 23 -4.18 -3.62 19.84
N GLN A 24 -4.53 -2.72 20.76
CA GLN A 24 -4.76 -1.31 20.44
C GLN A 24 -3.46 -0.59 20.01
N GLN A 25 -2.34 -0.85 20.69
CA GLN A 25 -1.04 -0.28 20.31
C GLN A 25 -0.55 -0.83 18.97
N GLN A 26 -0.75 -2.14 18.71
CA GLN A 26 -0.44 -2.75 17.42
C GLN A 26 -1.24 -2.09 16.30
N ASN A 27 -2.55 -1.91 16.48
CA ASN A 27 -3.42 -1.24 15.51
C ASN A 27 -2.95 0.19 15.21
N THR A 28 -2.58 0.96 16.23
CA THR A 28 -2.07 2.34 16.05
C THR A 28 -0.77 2.36 15.27
N LEU A 29 0.17 1.46 15.57
CA LEU A 29 1.43 1.34 14.83
C LEU A 29 1.19 0.95 13.37
N THR A 30 0.29 0.01 13.12
CA THR A 30 -0.09 -0.40 11.77
C THR A 30 -0.74 0.74 10.99
N GLN A 31 -1.67 1.50 11.59
CA GLN A 31 -2.28 2.67 10.96
C GLN A 31 -1.24 3.73 10.60
N ALA A 32 -0.31 4.03 11.52
CA ALA A 32 0.77 4.97 11.28
C ALA A 32 1.68 4.53 10.12
N ALA A 33 2.03 3.26 10.06
CA ALA A 33 2.83 2.69 8.97
C ALA A 33 2.12 2.76 7.61
N ILE A 34 0.83 2.41 7.56
CA ILE A 34 0.00 2.53 6.34
C ILE A 34 -0.05 3.99 5.89
N ARG A 35 -0.31 4.92 6.81
CA ARG A 35 -0.40 6.36 6.51
C ARG A 35 0.92 6.89 5.97
N GLN A 36 2.04 6.52 6.59
CA GLN A 36 3.36 6.93 6.13
C GLN A 36 3.66 6.40 4.73
N LYS A 37 3.37 5.12 4.45
CA LYS A 37 3.56 4.52 3.12
C LYS A 37 2.67 5.20 2.07
N ALA A 38 1.40 5.44 2.41
CA ALA A 38 0.46 6.11 1.52
C ALA A 38 0.90 7.55 1.20
N ALA A 39 1.32 8.33 2.20
CA ALA A 39 1.83 9.68 2.01
C ALA A 39 3.12 9.69 1.17
N TRP A 40 4.02 8.73 1.41
CA TRP A 40 5.27 8.56 0.66
C TRP A 40 5.03 8.32 -0.83
N TRP A 41 3.98 7.57 -1.19
CA TRP A 41 3.59 7.34 -2.58
C TRP A 41 2.84 8.53 -3.19
N ARG A 42 1.93 9.17 -2.45
CA ARG A 42 1.22 10.36 -2.96
C ARG A 42 2.16 11.54 -3.26
N ALA A 43 3.26 11.65 -2.53
CA ALA A 43 4.26 12.70 -2.73
C ALA A 43 5.24 12.41 -3.89
N ARG A 44 5.14 11.26 -4.56
CA ARG A 44 6.05 10.84 -5.64
C ARG A 44 5.32 10.68 -6.97
N PRO A 45 6.00 10.93 -8.10
CA PRO A 45 5.46 10.55 -9.39
C PRO A 45 5.34 9.03 -9.47
N LEU A 46 4.13 8.56 -9.79
CA LEU A 46 3.85 7.16 -10.09
C LEU A 46 4.09 6.91 -11.59
N PRO A 47 4.40 5.66 -12.01
CA PRO A 47 4.54 5.32 -13.42
C PRO A 47 3.33 5.77 -14.24
N GLU A 48 3.56 6.40 -15.38
CA GLU A 48 2.48 6.95 -16.21
C GLU A 48 1.55 5.84 -16.72
N ALA A 49 2.11 4.67 -17.06
CA ALA A 49 1.35 3.47 -17.39
C ALA A 49 0.32 3.09 -16.31
N LEU A 50 0.73 3.12 -15.03
CA LEU A 50 -0.15 2.83 -13.90
C LEU A 50 -1.23 3.91 -13.74
N ARG A 51 -0.87 5.19 -13.92
CA ARG A 51 -1.82 6.31 -13.85
C ARG A 51 -2.91 6.20 -14.92
N GLN A 52 -2.52 5.96 -16.17
CA GLN A 52 -3.45 5.84 -17.29
C GLN A 52 -4.38 4.64 -17.12
N TYR A 53 -3.82 3.50 -16.73
CA TYR A 53 -4.60 2.29 -16.54
C TYR A 53 -5.55 2.41 -15.34
N ALA A 54 -5.09 2.95 -14.21
CA ALA A 54 -5.95 3.23 -13.07
C ALA A 54 -7.12 4.16 -13.45
N ALA A 55 -6.85 5.22 -14.21
CA ALA A 55 -7.88 6.14 -14.70
C ALA A 55 -8.90 5.44 -15.63
N SER A 56 -8.46 4.52 -16.50
CA SER A 56 -9.39 3.74 -17.34
C SER A 56 -10.31 2.81 -16.54
N HIS A 57 -9.90 2.41 -15.33
CA HIS A 57 -10.70 1.61 -14.39
C HIS A 57 -11.46 2.47 -13.37
N GLY A 58 -11.50 3.80 -13.56
CA GLY A 58 -12.19 4.72 -12.66
C GLY A 58 -11.49 4.96 -11.32
N VAL A 59 -10.23 4.54 -11.16
CA VAL A 59 -9.48 4.67 -9.90
C VAL A 59 -8.60 5.91 -9.92
N ALA A 60 -8.96 6.88 -9.08
CA ALA A 60 -8.18 8.10 -8.87
C ALA A 60 -7.02 7.87 -7.86
N LEU A 61 -5.79 7.70 -8.36
CA LEU A 61 -4.60 7.42 -7.54
C LEU A 61 -4.30 8.48 -6.47
N GLY A 62 -4.69 9.75 -6.69
CA GLY A 62 -4.50 10.83 -5.71
C GLY A 62 -5.36 10.67 -4.45
N THR A 63 -6.51 10.00 -4.56
CA THR A 63 -7.42 9.71 -3.45
C THR A 63 -7.32 8.26 -2.98
N SER A 64 -6.62 7.40 -3.72
CA SER A 64 -6.30 6.03 -3.31
C SER A 64 -5.12 5.99 -2.34
N ILE A 65 -4.92 4.85 -1.69
CA ILE A 65 -3.67 4.56 -0.96
C ILE A 65 -2.93 3.41 -1.63
N MET A 66 -1.63 3.59 -1.87
CA MET A 66 -0.77 2.55 -2.41
C MET A 66 -0.24 1.70 -1.25
N LEU A 67 -0.69 0.44 -1.17
CA LEU A 67 -0.34 -0.49 -0.11
C LEU A 67 0.95 -1.24 -0.43
N ASP A 68 1.19 -1.54 -1.70
CA ASP A 68 2.47 -2.04 -2.18
C ASP A 68 2.68 -1.61 -3.63
N LEU A 69 3.91 -1.27 -3.97
CA LEU A 69 4.30 -1.04 -5.35
C LEU A 69 5.73 -1.54 -5.51
N ARG A 70 5.91 -2.41 -6.48
CA ARG A 70 7.19 -2.98 -6.86
C ARG A 70 7.39 -2.70 -8.35
N LEU A 71 8.59 -2.25 -8.65
CA LEU A 71 9.08 -2.05 -10.00
C LEU A 71 10.08 -3.19 -10.26
N ALA A 72 9.86 -3.97 -11.30
CA ALA A 72 10.71 -5.11 -11.62
C ALA A 72 12.07 -4.67 -12.20
N TYR A 73 12.98 -5.64 -12.15
CA TYR A 73 14.43 -5.56 -12.31
C TYR A 73 14.84 -5.46 -13.80
N PRO A 74 16.08 -5.01 -14.13
CA PRO A 74 16.57 -4.91 -15.52
C PRO A 74 16.37 -6.17 -16.36
N GLY A 75 15.83 -5.97 -17.58
CA GLY A 75 15.56 -7.00 -18.59
C GLY A 75 14.07 -7.23 -18.86
N MET A 76 13.19 -6.93 -17.89
CA MET A 76 11.75 -6.96 -18.06
C MET A 76 11.12 -5.92 -17.14
N PRO A 77 10.90 -4.68 -17.61
CA PRO A 77 10.28 -3.66 -16.79
C PRO A 77 8.85 -4.09 -16.51
N ALA A 78 8.48 -4.19 -15.24
CA ALA A 78 7.11 -4.53 -14.83
C ALA A 78 6.74 -3.73 -13.60
N VAL A 79 5.45 -3.47 -13.45
CA VAL A 79 4.88 -2.73 -12.32
C VAL A 79 3.83 -3.61 -11.70
N TYR A 80 3.98 -3.91 -10.42
CA TYR A 80 3.00 -4.73 -9.72
C TYR A 80 2.84 -4.28 -8.29
N GLY A 81 1.66 -4.50 -7.73
CA GLY A 81 1.34 -3.94 -6.43
C GLY A 81 -0.10 -4.07 -6.02
N LYS A 82 -0.39 -3.46 -4.89
CA LYS A 82 -1.73 -3.41 -4.30
C LYS A 82 -2.07 -1.99 -3.97
N LEU A 83 -3.27 -1.58 -4.34
CA LEU A 83 -3.83 -0.30 -3.93
C LEU A 83 -5.20 -0.49 -3.30
N LEU A 84 -5.61 0.46 -2.49
CA LEU A 84 -6.98 0.60 -2.02
C LEU A 84 -7.56 1.86 -2.67
N SER A 85 -8.62 1.68 -3.45
CA SER A 85 -9.33 2.76 -4.13
C SER A 85 -10.06 3.66 -3.14
N ALA A 86 -10.45 4.86 -3.58
CA ALA A 86 -11.25 5.79 -2.77
C ALA A 86 -12.60 5.18 -2.34
N ASP A 87 -13.16 4.30 -3.17
CA ASP A 87 -14.42 3.59 -2.93
C ASP A 87 -14.25 2.40 -1.97
N GLY A 88 -13.02 2.12 -1.52
CA GLY A 88 -12.72 1.08 -0.55
C GLY A 88 -12.51 -0.31 -1.18
N HIS A 89 -12.21 -0.37 -2.48
CA HIS A 89 -11.86 -1.62 -3.17
C HIS A 89 -10.36 -1.88 -3.12
N PHE A 90 -9.98 -3.08 -2.69
CA PHE A 90 -8.59 -3.54 -2.76
C PHE A 90 -8.33 -4.11 -4.14
N ILE A 91 -7.36 -3.53 -4.83
CA ILE A 91 -7.02 -3.92 -6.20
C ILE A 91 -5.60 -4.46 -6.20
N HIS A 92 -5.44 -5.65 -6.77
CA HIS A 92 -4.15 -6.18 -7.18
C HIS A 92 -3.93 -5.82 -8.64
N PHE A 93 -2.77 -5.26 -8.96
CA PHE A 93 -2.43 -4.99 -10.36
C PHE A 93 -1.04 -5.53 -10.65
N GLU A 94 -0.89 -6.06 -11.86
CA GLU A 94 0.37 -6.47 -12.44
C GLU A 94 0.37 -6.03 -13.90
N MET A 95 1.47 -5.46 -14.37
CA MET A 95 1.61 -4.98 -15.74
C MET A 95 3.06 -5.11 -16.14
N ASP A 96 3.33 -5.97 -17.12
CA ASP A 96 4.61 -5.94 -17.81
C ASP A 96 4.63 -4.73 -18.75
N LEU A 97 5.78 -4.09 -18.81
CA LEU A 97 6.02 -2.94 -19.65
C LEU A 97 6.97 -3.33 -20.79
N ASP A 98 6.84 -2.64 -21.92
CA ASP A 98 7.83 -2.66 -22.98
C ASP A 98 9.03 -1.74 -22.65
N ASP A 99 10.01 -1.71 -23.55
CA ASP A 99 11.18 -0.82 -23.43
C ASP A 99 10.81 0.67 -23.44
N ALA A 100 9.61 1.02 -23.94
CA ALA A 100 9.04 2.37 -23.91
C ALA A 100 8.20 2.64 -22.64
N LEU A 101 8.24 1.73 -21.66
CA LEU A 101 7.48 1.79 -20.40
C LEU A 101 5.95 1.80 -20.59
N ARG A 102 5.46 1.18 -21.67
CA ARG A 102 4.03 1.05 -21.97
C ARG A 102 3.54 -0.35 -21.58
N PRO A 103 2.30 -0.50 -21.09
CA PRO A 103 1.75 -1.81 -20.78
C PRO A 103 1.75 -2.72 -22.00
N LEU A 104 2.29 -3.93 -21.84
CA LEU A 104 2.22 -4.96 -22.89
C LEU A 104 0.77 -5.44 -23.04
N PRO A 105 0.21 -5.44 -24.27
CA PRO A 105 -1.13 -5.95 -24.51
C PRO A 105 -1.30 -7.40 -24.01
N GLY A 106 -2.32 -7.64 -23.19
CA GLY A 106 -2.62 -8.97 -22.64
C GLY A 106 -1.83 -9.39 -21.41
N SER A 107 -0.86 -8.59 -20.94
CA SER A 107 -0.11 -8.84 -19.68
C SER A 107 -0.72 -8.13 -18.47
N VAL A 108 -1.65 -7.18 -18.69
CA VAL A 108 -2.19 -6.38 -17.58
C VAL A 108 -3.24 -7.15 -16.78
N ALA A 109 -2.91 -7.45 -15.52
CA ALA A 109 -3.84 -7.95 -14.52
C ALA A 109 -4.36 -6.79 -13.67
N TRP A 110 -5.67 -6.77 -13.41
CA TRP A 110 -6.34 -5.79 -12.55
C TRP A 110 -7.51 -6.45 -11.84
N ASP A 111 -7.22 -7.02 -10.67
CA ASP A 111 -8.15 -7.85 -9.94
C ASP A 111 -8.66 -7.14 -8.70
N ASP A 112 -9.99 -7.09 -8.55
CA ASP A 112 -10.60 -6.74 -7.27
C ASP A 112 -10.41 -7.90 -6.29
N ILE A 113 -9.53 -7.69 -5.32
CA ILE A 113 -9.22 -8.62 -4.24
C ILE A 113 -9.91 -8.23 -2.92
N SER A 114 -10.91 -7.34 -2.96
CA SER A 114 -11.64 -6.86 -1.77
C SER A 114 -12.24 -7.99 -0.96
N ALA A 115 -12.73 -9.04 -1.60
CA ALA A 115 -13.27 -10.22 -0.93
C ALA A 115 -12.26 -10.89 0.02
N ARG A 116 -10.95 -10.71 -0.20
CA ARG A 116 -9.88 -11.21 0.71
C ARG A 116 -9.74 -10.37 1.99
N TYR A 117 -10.28 -9.16 1.98
CA TYR A 117 -10.23 -8.17 3.07
C TYR A 117 -11.61 -7.85 3.63
N GLU A 118 -12.66 -8.51 3.14
CA GLU A 118 -13.96 -8.45 3.78
C GLU A 118 -13.90 -9.23 5.09
N PRO A 119 -14.43 -8.68 6.19
CA PRO A 119 -14.46 -9.39 7.45
C PRO A 119 -15.31 -10.64 7.25
N ALA A 120 -14.67 -11.81 7.28
CA ALA A 120 -15.37 -13.07 7.29
C ALA A 120 -16.41 -13.00 8.42
N ALA A 121 -17.69 -13.17 8.09
CA ALA A 121 -18.83 -12.96 8.99
C ALA A 121 -18.77 -13.76 10.31
N ARG A 122 -17.76 -14.62 10.49
CA ARG A 122 -17.52 -15.43 11.68
C ARG A 122 -16.02 -15.57 11.95
N LYS A 123 -15.45 -14.71 12.80
CA LYS A 123 -14.37 -15.03 13.75
C LYS A 123 -14.20 -13.87 14.73
N ARG A 124 -15.01 -13.88 15.79
CA ARG A 124 -14.79 -13.02 16.97
C ARG A 124 -13.46 -13.43 17.61
N GLY A 125 -12.50 -12.50 17.72
CA GLY A 125 -11.43 -12.64 18.72
C GLY A 125 -10.00 -12.18 18.38
N THR A 126 -9.69 -11.57 17.23
CA THR A 126 -8.25 -11.28 16.96
C THR A 126 -8.05 -10.03 16.10
N GLY A 127 -7.65 -8.92 16.73
CA GLY A 127 -7.20 -7.71 16.03
C GLY A 127 -8.31 -6.97 15.26
N VAL A 128 -8.08 -5.69 14.96
CA VAL A 128 -8.86 -5.04 13.91
C VAL A 128 -8.32 -5.57 12.59
N ASP A 129 -9.21 -6.01 11.70
CA ASP A 129 -8.82 -6.53 10.39
C ASP A 129 -7.95 -5.52 9.63
N TYR A 130 -6.88 -5.98 8.99
CA TYR A 130 -5.97 -5.12 8.23
C TYR A 130 -6.71 -4.27 7.18
N GLY A 131 -7.73 -4.84 6.55
CA GLY A 131 -8.59 -4.13 5.59
C GLY A 131 -9.36 -2.98 6.22
N LEU A 132 -9.87 -3.15 7.45
CA LEU A 132 -10.51 -2.08 8.22
C LEU A 132 -9.52 -0.98 8.59
N LEU A 133 -8.29 -1.33 8.97
CA LEU A 133 -7.23 -0.34 9.26
C LEU A 133 -6.87 0.47 8.01
N CYS A 134 -6.74 -0.17 6.85
CA CYS A 134 -6.49 0.50 5.58
C CYS A 134 -7.62 1.47 5.21
N LYS A 135 -8.89 1.03 5.31
CA LYS A 135 -10.06 1.88 5.04
C LYS A 135 -10.14 3.08 5.99
N LYS A 136 -9.82 2.90 7.27
CA LYS A 136 -9.77 4.00 8.23
C LYS A 136 -8.71 5.04 7.86
N VAL A 137 -7.49 4.59 7.51
CA VAL A 137 -6.41 5.50 7.08
C VAL A 137 -6.78 6.24 5.80
N LEU A 138 -7.39 5.54 4.83
CA LEU A 138 -7.89 6.16 3.60
C LEU A 138 -8.88 7.30 3.89
N GLN A 139 -9.87 7.04 4.75
CA GLN A 139 -10.85 8.05 5.17
C GLN A 139 -10.17 9.24 5.85
N GLU A 140 -9.28 9.01 6.81
CA GLU A 140 -8.55 10.09 7.50
C GLU A 140 -7.71 10.94 6.53
N MET A 141 -7.01 10.30 5.59
CA MET A 141 -6.18 11.00 4.61
C MET A 141 -7.00 11.80 3.59
N ASN A 142 -8.18 11.33 3.21
CA ASN A 142 -9.04 12.02 2.25
C ASN A 142 -9.91 13.10 2.93
N HIS A 143 -10.28 12.93 4.20
CA HIS A 143 -10.97 13.97 4.97
C HIS A 143 -10.05 15.11 5.39
N GLY A 144 -8.79 14.84 5.74
CA GLY A 144 -7.82 15.87 6.09
C GLY A 144 -7.22 16.62 4.89
N ALA A 145 -7.57 16.23 3.66
CA ALA A 145 -7.14 16.88 2.42
C ALA A 145 -8.21 17.82 1.82
N ARG A 146 -9.35 18.02 2.52
CA ARG A 146 -10.40 18.98 2.17
C ARG A 146 -10.19 20.33 2.83
#